data_AF-A0A941ZA84-F1
#
_entry.id   AF-A0A941ZA84-F1
#
_cell.length_a   1.000
_cell.length_b   1.000
_cell.length_c   1.000
_cell.angle_alpha   90.00
_cell.angle_beta   90.00
_cell.angle_gamma   90.00
#
_symmetry.space_group_name_H-M   'P 1'
#
loop_
_entity.id
_entity.type
_entity.pdbx_description
1 polymer ?
#
loop_
_entity_poly.entity_id
_entity_poly.type
_entity_poly.pdbx_seq_one_letter_code
_entity_poly.pdbx_strand_id
1 'polypeptide(L)' 'MADKHVHDEHCGHEHDEHGEHEHGLVEVTIELEDEHIPALDAVAAELTRDLKQPWDRGAVVRLALSEFFSRRGMIT' A
#
# COMPACT_ATOMS: atom_id res chain seq x y z
N MET A 1 28.29 31.87 -38.25
CA MET A 1 27.98 31.60 -36.84
C MET A 1 26.68 30.81 -36.84
N ALA A 2 26.78 29.49 -36.72
CA ALA A 2 25.64 28.59 -36.73
C ALA A 2 25.72 27.70 -35.48
N ASP A 3 24.61 27.72 -34.76
CA ASP A 3 24.25 27.00 -33.56
C ASP A 3 24.42 25.48 -33.69
N LYS A 4 25.07 24.83 -32.72
CA LYS A 4 24.86 23.42 -32.31
C LYS A 4 25.39 23.19 -30.89
N HIS A 5 24.53 23.31 -29.88
CA HIS A 5 24.76 22.62 -28.60
C HIS A 5 24.03 21.27 -28.66
N VAL A 6 24.80 20.20 -28.84
CA VAL A 6 24.36 18.82 -28.63
C VAL A 6 24.62 18.50 -27.16
N HIS A 7 23.55 18.25 -26.41
CA HIS A 7 23.63 17.57 -25.12
C HIS A 7 23.92 16.09 -25.42
N ASP A 8 25.05 15.59 -24.95
CA ASP A 8 25.34 14.16 -24.88
C ASP A 8 25.43 13.80 -23.39
N GLU A 9 24.52 12.93 -22.99
CA GLU A 9 24.34 12.38 -21.65
C GLU A 9 25.52 11.46 -21.30
N HIS A 10 25.99 11.48 -20.04
CA HIS A 10 26.37 10.27 -19.31
C HIS A 10 26.81 10.63 -17.89
N CYS A 11 25.88 10.61 -16.95
CA CYS A 11 26.20 10.40 -15.54
C CYS A 11 25.43 9.16 -15.09
N GLY A 12 26.11 8.02 -15.17
CA GLY A 12 25.66 6.80 -14.52
C GLY A 12 25.59 7.04 -13.01
N HIS A 13 24.39 6.99 -12.47
CA HIS A 13 24.18 6.69 -11.07
C HIS A 13 23.67 5.26 -11.04
N GLU A 14 24.60 4.33 -10.92
CA GLU A 14 24.34 2.96 -10.51
C GLU A 14 23.72 3.06 -9.11
N HIS A 15 22.39 3.08 -9.05
CA HIS A 15 21.67 2.92 -7.79
C HIS A 15 21.86 1.47 -7.37
N ASP A 16 22.77 1.32 -6.41
CA ASP A 16 22.94 0.23 -5.47
C ASP A 16 21.67 -0.62 -5.35
N GLU A 17 21.83 -1.91 -5.65
CA GLU A 17 20.88 -2.97 -5.36
C GLU A 17 20.64 -3.08 -3.85
N HIS A 18 19.84 -2.17 -3.32
CA HIS A 18 19.13 -2.43 -2.08
C HIS A 18 18.04 -3.45 -2.42
N GLY A 19 18.30 -4.71 -2.06
CA GLY A 19 17.29 -5.76 -2.00
C GLY A 19 16.20 -5.39 -1.01
N GLU A 20 15.30 -4.51 -1.43
CA GLU A 20 13.99 -4.35 -0.81
C GLU A 20 13.25 -5.65 -1.10
N HIS A 21 12.91 -6.38 -0.05
CA HIS A 21 11.83 -7.35 -0.15
C HIS A 21 10.64 -6.62 -0.78
N GLU A 22 10.31 -6.99 -2.01
CA GLU A 22 9.17 -6.48 -2.75
C GLU A 22 7.89 -6.93 -2.04
N HIS A 23 7.57 -6.30 -0.91
CA HIS A 23 6.32 -6.48 -0.19
C HIS A 23 5.23 -5.66 -0.89
N GLY A 24 5.01 -5.95 -2.17
CA GLY A 24 3.91 -5.41 -2.94
C GLY A 24 2.58 -5.92 -2.37
N LEU A 25 1.55 -5.08 -2.41
CA LEU A 25 0.19 -5.55 -2.16
C LEU A 25 -0.23 -6.46 -3.32
N VAL A 26 -0.65 -7.69 -3.00
CA VAL A 26 -1.20 -8.62 -4.00
C VAL A 26 -2.72 -8.45 -4.02
N GLU A 27 -3.30 -8.24 -5.21
CA GLU A 27 -4.75 -8.20 -5.37
C GLU A 27 -5.34 -9.59 -5.13
N VAL A 28 -6.34 -9.65 -4.26
CA VAL A 28 -7.09 -10.88 -3.95
C VAL A 28 -8.58 -10.57 -3.92
N THR A 29 -9.39 -11.55 -4.32
CA THR A 29 -10.85 -11.49 -4.19
C THR A 29 -11.26 -12.36 -3.02
N ILE A 30 -12.08 -11.81 -2.12
CA ILE A 30 -12.64 -12.53 -0.97
C ILE A 30 -14.17 -12.40 -0.99
N GLU A 31 -14.85 -13.44 -0.53
CA GLU A 31 -16.30 -13.41 -0.32
C GLU A 31 -16.59 -13.01 1.12
N LEU A 32 -17.48 -12.04 1.31
CA LEU A 32 -17.92 -11.54 2.61
C LEU A 32 -19.46 -11.49 2.63
N GLU A 33 -20.04 -11.69 3.80
CA GLU A 33 -21.48 -11.45 3.99
C GLU A 33 -21.82 -9.98 3.73
N ASP A 34 -23.01 -9.72 3.22
CA ASP A 34 -23.43 -8.38 2.78
C ASP A 34 -23.44 -7.36 3.92
N GLU A 35 -23.73 -7.82 5.14
CA GLU A 35 -23.72 -6.98 6.35
C GLU A 35 -22.33 -6.44 6.72
N HIS A 36 -21.25 -7.10 6.29
CA HIS A 36 -19.89 -6.66 6.55
C HIS A 36 -19.49 -5.46 5.68
N ILE A 37 -20.06 -5.30 4.48
CA ILE A 37 -19.72 -4.20 3.57
C ILE A 37 -20.00 -2.83 4.19
N PRO A 38 -21.21 -2.53 4.73
CA PRO A 38 -21.46 -1.24 5.39
C PRO A 38 -20.67 -1.07 6.68
N ALA A 39 -20.36 -2.15 7.40
CA ALA A 39 -19.51 -2.08 8.58
C ALA A 39 -18.07 -1.67 8.21
N LEU A 40 -17.51 -2.24 7.15
CA LEU A 40 -16.20 -1.86 6.61
C LEU A 40 -16.19 -0.39 6.15
N ASP A 41 -17.26 0.09 5.50
CA ASP A 41 -17.39 1.49 5.10
C ASP A 41 -17.42 2.44 6.30
N ALA A 42 -18.19 2.11 7.33
CA ALA A 42 -18.29 2.91 8.55
C ALA A 42 -16.92 3.03 9.25
N VAL A 43 -16.22 1.90 9.41
CA VAL A 43 -14.89 1.87 10.03
C VAL A 43 -13.86 2.62 9.18
N ALA A 44 -13.88 2.48 7.85
CA ALA A 44 -12.99 3.22 6.97
C ALA A 44 -13.22 4.74 7.07
N ALA A 45 -14.48 5.18 7.14
CA ALA A 45 -14.82 6.59 7.32
C ALA A 45 -14.36 7.13 8.69
N GLU A 46 -14.54 6.35 9.76
CA GLU A 46 -14.07 6.68 11.11
C GLU A 46 -12.55 6.84 11.14
N LEU A 47 -11.81 5.84 10.66
CA LEU A 47 -10.34 5.88 10.60
C LEU A 47 -9.83 7.01 9.71
N THR A 48 -10.55 7.31 8.62
CA THR A 48 -10.21 8.44 7.75
C THR A 48 -10.30 9.76 8.48
N ARG A 49 -11.38 9.97 9.25
CA ARG A 49 -11.60 11.18 10.04
C ARG A 49 -10.56 11.30 11.15
N ASP A 50 -10.33 10.22 11.88
CA ASP A 50 -9.57 10.25 13.12
C ASP A 50 -8.06 10.33 12.85
N LEU A 51 -7.58 9.63 11.81
CA LEU A 51 -6.17 9.60 11.42
C LEU A 51 -5.81 10.64 10.34
N LYS A 52 -6.81 11.34 9.78
CA LYS A 52 -6.64 12.34 8.71
C LYS A 52 -5.90 11.81 7.48
N GLN A 53 -6.08 10.52 7.18
CA GLN A 53 -5.52 9.84 6.01
C GLN A 53 -6.62 9.05 5.31
N PRO A 54 -6.58 8.84 3.99
CA PRO A 54 -7.61 8.06 3.31
C PRO A 54 -7.56 6.59 3.74
N TRP A 55 -8.70 6.04 4.14
CA TRP A 55 -8.90 4.60 4.36
C TRP A 55 -9.97 4.06 3.44
N ASP A 56 -9.76 2.84 2.96
CA ASP A 56 -10.72 2.06 2.20
C ASP A 56 -11.01 0.72 2.90
N ARG A 57 -11.97 -0.03 2.36
CA ARG A 57 -12.34 -1.35 2.87
C ARG A 57 -11.15 -2.31 2.92
N GLY A 58 -10.26 -2.25 1.93
CA GLY A 58 -9.07 -3.11 1.86
C GLY A 58 -8.06 -2.80 2.96
N ALA A 59 -7.90 -1.53 3.34
CA ALA A 59 -7.09 -1.11 4.48
C ALA A 59 -7.68 -1.63 5.80
N VAL A 60 -9.00 -1.57 5.96
CA VAL A 60 -9.68 -2.11 7.15
C VAL A 60 -9.54 -3.64 7.23
N VAL A 61 -9.74 -4.35 6.11
CA VAL A 61 -9.54 -5.81 6.04
C VAL A 61 -8.09 -6.18 6.37
N ARG A 62 -7.10 -5.47 5.81
CA ARG A 62 -5.69 -5.71 6.14
C ARG A 62 -5.39 -5.48 7.61
N LEU A 63 -5.93 -4.43 8.22
CA LEU A 63 -5.79 -4.18 9.66
C LEU A 63 -6.36 -5.34 10.49
N ALA A 64 -7.56 -5.80 10.16
CA ALA A 64 -8.22 -6.91 10.85
C ALA A 64 -7.43 -8.23 10.69
N LEU A 65 -6.90 -8.50 9.49
CA LEU A 65 -6.05 -9.67 9.25
C LEU A 65 -4.74 -9.60 10.05
N SER A 66 -4.07 -8.44 10.05
CA SER A 66 -2.86 -8.23 10.87
C SER A 66 -3.14 -8.50 12.34
N GLU A 67 -4.22 -7.95 12.90
CA GLU A 67 -4.60 -8.19 14.29
C GLU A 67 -4.91 -9.68 14.56
N PHE A 68 -5.64 -10.33 13.66
CA PHE A 68 -5.96 -11.75 13.76
C PHE A 68 -4.69 -12.63 13.75
N PHE A 69 -3.74 -12.34 12.85
CA PHE A 69 -2.49 -13.09 12.75
C PHE A 69 -1.53 -12.80 13.90
N SER A 70 -1.44 -11.55 14.38
CA SER A 70 -0.63 -11.18 15.54
C SER A 70 -1.11 -11.88 16.81
N ARG A 71 -2.43 -11.95 17.04
CA ARG A 71 -3.02 -12.68 18.19
C ARG A 71 -2.69 -14.18 18.15
N ARG A 72 -2.46 -14.75 16.97
CA ARG A 72 -2.09 -16.16 16.78
C ARG A 72 -0.57 -16.39 16.70
N GLY A 73 0.25 -15.35 16.83
CA GLY A 73 1.71 -15.43 16.75
C GLY A 73 2.24 -15.79 15.37
N MET A 74 1.45 -15.57 14.31
CA MET A 74 1.83 -15.89 12.92
C MET A 74 2.57 -14.75 12.23
N ILE A 75 2.33 -13.51 12.65
CA ILE A 75 2.98 -12.31 12.12
C ILE A 75 3.39 -11.45 13.33
N THR A 76 4.68 -11.10 13.43
CA THR A 76 5.26 -10.26 14.48
C THR A 76 5.93 -9.03 13.88
#